data_AF-A0A925VAM1-F1
#
_entry.id   AF-A0A925VAM1-F1
#
_cell.length_a   1.000
_cell.length_b   1.000
_cell.length_c   1.000
_cell.angle_alpha   90.00
_cell.angle_beta   90.00
_cell.angle_gamma   90.00
#
_symmetry.space_group_name_H-M   'P 1'
#
loop_
_entity.id
_entity.type
_entity.pdbx_description
1 polymer ?
#
loop_
_entity_poly.entity_id
_entity_poly.type
_entity_poly.pdbx_seq_one_letter_code
_entity_poly.pdbx_strand_id
1 'polypeptide(L)' 'FIYREERYMTDDDKRRAVEGQSEVIIGKQRNGPTGTVHLTFVGKHTRFENPAHEL' A
#
# COMPACT_ATOMS: atom_id res chain seq x y z
N PHE A 1 2.97 -8.60 5.76
CA PHE A 1 3.08 -8.77 4.30
C PHE A 1 2.84 -7.42 3.64
N ILE A 2 3.41 -7.16 2.47
CA ILE A 2 3.19 -5.92 1.71
C ILE A 2 2.54 -6.28 0.38
N TYR A 3 1.37 -5.72 0.13
CA TYR A 3 0.65 -5.85 -1.13
C TYR A 3 0.63 -4.51 -1.86
N ARG A 4 0.82 -4.55 -3.18
CA ARG A 4 0.74 -3.37 -4.06
C ARG A 4 -0.05 -3.75 -5.29
N GLU A 5 -1.27 -3.23 -5.41
CA GLU A 5 -2.20 -3.62 -6.47
C GLU A 5 -1.64 -3.32 -7.88
N GLU A 6 -0.95 -2.18 -8.02
CA GLU A 6 -0.28 -1.75 -9.27
C GLU A 6 0.66 -2.81 -9.88
N ARG A 7 1.20 -3.74 -9.08
CA ARG A 7 2.15 -4.76 -9.55
C ARG A 7 1.49 -5.97 -10.18
N TYR A 8 0.21 -6.17 -9.93
CA TYR A 8 -0.55 -7.32 -10.40
C TYR A 8 -1.52 -6.94 -11.53
N MET A 9 -1.72 -5.64 -11.77
CA MET A 9 -2.50 -5.09 -12.88
C MET A 9 -1.75 -5.21 -14.20
N THR A 10 -2.37 -5.84 -15.19
CA THR A 10 -1.85 -5.94 -16.57
C THR A 10 -2.33 -4.81 -17.47
N ASP A 11 -3.46 -4.18 -17.12
CA ASP A 11 -4.04 -3.05 -17.84
C ASP A 11 -3.42 -1.74 -17.35
N ASP A 12 -2.96 -0.92 -18.30
CA ASP A 12 -2.19 0.29 -18.03
C ASP A 12 -3.01 1.37 -17.33
N ASP A 13 -4.27 1.54 -17.73
CA ASP A 13 -5.17 2.54 -17.16
C ASP A 13 -5.55 2.16 -15.73
N LYS A 14 -5.86 0.88 -15.49
CA LYS A 14 -6.15 0.37 -14.15
C LYS A 14 -4.94 0.46 -13.23
N ARG A 15 -3.75 0.09 -13.72
CA ARG A 15 -2.51 0.18 -12.96
C ARG A 15 -2.20 1.63 -12.54
N ARG A 16 -2.47 2.60 -13.41
CA ARG A 16 -2.29 4.02 -13.11
C ARG A 16 -3.31 4.56 -12.10
N ALA A 17 -4.53 4.03 -12.09
CA ALA A 17 -5.54 4.40 -11.09
C ALA A 17 -5.17 3.98 -9.66
N VAL A 18 -4.38 2.92 -9.51
CA VAL A 18 -3.93 2.38 -8.21
C VAL A 18 -2.45 2.66 -7.94
N GLU A 19 -1.82 3.52 -8.73
CA GLU A 19 -0.39 3.83 -8.61
C GLU A 19 -0.06 4.36 -7.21
N GLY A 20 0.96 3.78 -6.59
CA GLY A 20 1.39 4.13 -5.24
C GLY A 20 0.47 3.64 -4.13
N GLN A 21 -0.65 2.96 -4.41
CA GLN A 21 -1.47 2.35 -3.37
C GLN A 21 -0.81 1.08 -2.83
N SER A 22 -0.75 0.95 -1.50
CA SER A 22 -0.18 -0.22 -0.86
C SER A 22 -0.86 -0.57 0.46
N GLU A 23 -0.92 -1.87 0.73
CA GLU A 23 -1.45 -2.44 1.96
C GLU A 23 -0.34 -3.16 2.73
N VAL A 24 -0.20 -2.81 4.01
CA VAL A 24 0.65 -3.51 4.96
C VAL A 24 -0.21 -4.37 5.86
N ILE A 25 -0.11 -5.68 5.67
CA ILE A 25 -0.88 -6.68 6.43
C ILE A 25 -0.06 -7.13 7.63
N ILE A 26 -0.57 -6.83 8.82
CA ILE A 26 -0.05 -7.25 10.11
C ILE A 26 -0.68 -8.60 10.45
N GLY A 27 -0.02 -9.70 10.06
CA GLY A 27 -0.52 -11.06 10.30
C GLY A 27 -0.31 -11.58 11.73
N LYS A 28 0.55 -10.95 12.53
CA LYS A 28 0.80 -11.32 13.92
C LYS A 28 1.25 -10.12 14.75
N GLN A 29 0.57 -9.88 15.86
CA GLN A 29 0.93 -8.87 16.86
C GLN A 29 0.81 -9.49 18.26
N ARG A 30 1.88 -9.48 19.06
CA ARG A 30 1.91 -10.25 20.33
C ARG A 30 0.95 -9.71 21.40
N ASN A 31 0.78 -8.40 21.45
CA ASN A 31 0.01 -7.71 22.47
C ASN A 31 -1.01 -6.75 21.84
N GLY A 32 -1.69 -7.18 20.78
CA GLY A 32 -2.65 -6.30 20.12
C GLY A 32 -3.28 -6.91 18.87
N PRO A 33 -4.18 -6.14 18.24
CA PRO A 33 -4.93 -6.61 17.09
C PRO A 33 -4.02 -6.81 15.88
N THR A 34 -4.34 -7.78 15.05
CA THR A 34 -3.87 -7.84 13.67
C THR A 34 -4.71 -6.92 12.80
N GLY A 35 -4.24 -6.59 11.60
CA GLY A 35 -5.00 -5.75 10.68
C GLY A 35 -4.23 -5.38 9.44
N THR A 36 -4.83 -4.52 8.63
CA THR A 36 -4.22 -3.98 7.43
C THR A 36 -4.12 -2.46 7.56
N VAL A 37 -2.98 -1.91 7.18
CA VAL A 37 -2.72 -0.47 7.17
C VAL A 37 -2.45 -0.04 5.74
N HIS A 38 -3.10 1.02 5.30
CA HIS A 38 -2.89 1.60 3.97
C HIS A 38 -1.76 2.62 4.02
N LEU A 39 -0.83 2.52 3.07
CA LEU A 39 0.29 3.45 2.91
C LEU A 39 0.45 3.84 1.43
N THR A 40 1.12 4.97 1.21
CA THR A 40 1.51 5.40 -0.14
C THR A 40 2.94 4.92 -0.43
N PHE A 41 3.13 4.21 -1.54
CA PHE A 41 4.44 3.79 -2.03
C PHE A 41 4.98 4.79 -3.07
N VAL A 42 6.10 5.42 -2.76
CA VAL A 42 6.81 6.35 -3.63
C VAL A 42 7.89 5.61 -4.41
N GLY A 43 7.54 5.15 -5.61
CA GLY A 43 8.39 4.28 -6.45
C GLY A 43 9.78 4.83 -6.74
N LYS A 44 9.89 6.14 -7.03
CA LYS A 44 11.18 6.82 -7.30
C LYS A 44 12.20 6.71 -6.17
N HIS A 45 11.75 6.46 -4.93
CA HIS A 45 12.62 6.37 -3.76
C HIS A 45 12.56 5.00 -3.07
N THR A 46 11.74 4.08 -3.59
CA THR A 46 11.43 2.79 -2.92
C THR A 46 11.01 3.00 -1.45
N ARG A 47 10.17 4.01 -1.20
CA ARG A 47 9.81 4.47 0.15
C ARG A 47 8.31 4.37 0.38
N PHE A 48 7.92 4.06 1.62
CA PHE A 48 6.53 4.18 2.07
C PHE A 48 6.34 5.47 2.88
N GLU A 49 5.24 6.15 2.63
CA GLU A 49 4.83 7.38 3.31
C GLU A 49 3.40 7.20 3.84
N ASN A 50 3.05 7.99 4.86
CA ASN A 50 1.66 8.05 5.31
C ASN A 50 0.80 8.58 4.16
N PRO A 51 -0.42 8.05 3.98
CA PRO A 51 -1.37 8.63 3.03
C PRO A 51 -1.55 10.12 3.30
N ALA A 52 -1.77 10.90 2.24
CA ALA A 52 -2.16 12.29 2.42
C ALA A 52 -3.41 12.35 3.31
N HIS A 53 -3.37 13.17 4.35
CA HIS A 53 -4.57 13.43 5.15
C HIS A 53 -5.60 14.15 4.26
N GLU A 54 -6.78 13.56 4.08
CA GLU A 54 -7.95 14.33 3.69
C GLU A 54 -8.29 15.24 4.88
N LEU A 55 -8.08 16.55 4.72
CA LEU A 55 -8.54 17.60 5.65
C LEU A 55 -10.02 17.89 5.42
#